data_AF-A0A364K9H7-F1
#
_entry.id   AF-A0A364K9H7-F1
#
_cell.length_a   1.000
_cell.length_b   1.000
_cell.length_c   1.000
_cell.angle_alpha   90.00
_cell.angle_beta   90.00
_cell.angle_gamma   90.00
#
_symmetry.space_group_name_H-M   'P 1'
#
loop_
_entity.id
_entity.type
_entity.pdbx_description
1 polymer ?
#
loop_
_entity_poly.entity_id
_entity_poly.type
_entity_poly.pdbx_seq_one_letter_code
_entity_poly.pdbx_strand_id
1 'polypeptide(L)'
;MKVANAKQAQEDQDYHRVLCEFLFQLADDELTLGHRDSEWLGLSPDIEGDVAFSSIAQDEVGHAVFYFDLLHELGEKNPDQLAFARPLTERRNATLLERENGDFAYSIVRHYLYDVFDSCRLEAIEQSSYQPLAQGAIKIRREEYYHRLHMSAYLNRLGQAGGEAKKRLEKAIHDIWPEIGGLFCWGEYENKLFEYGIISISVKELQERWIMQVKSTLLKAGLPWPGDWPKVKRDGRKGEHSPDLAKLLSTMSEVYQSDPSARW
;
A
#
# COMPACT_ATOMS: atom_id res chain seq x y z
N MET A 1 1.74 7.46 -25.17
CA MET A 1 2.46 6.38 -25.89
C MET A 1 2.15 5.07 -25.18
N LYS A 2 2.02 3.93 -25.87
CA LYS A 2 1.91 2.61 -25.20
C LYS A 2 3.28 1.94 -25.20
N VAL A 3 3.74 1.51 -24.04
CA VAL A 3 5.00 0.80 -23.82
C VAL A 3 4.66 -0.65 -23.51
N ALA A 4 4.93 -1.54 -24.47
CA ALA A 4 4.42 -2.91 -24.46
C ALA A 4 5.21 -3.85 -23.55
N ASN A 5 6.48 -3.55 -23.26
CA ASN A 5 7.38 -4.41 -22.49
C ASN A 5 8.59 -3.63 -21.94
N ALA A 6 9.37 -4.28 -21.08
CA ALA A 6 10.55 -3.70 -20.43
C ALA A 6 11.60 -3.15 -21.40
N LYS A 7 11.83 -3.81 -22.54
CA LYS A 7 12.81 -3.35 -23.55
C LYS A 7 12.43 -1.97 -24.10
N GLN A 8 11.15 -1.76 -24.42
CA GLN A 8 10.66 -0.45 -24.87
C GLN A 8 10.71 0.59 -23.76
N ALA A 9 10.45 0.21 -22.51
CA ALA A 9 10.57 1.13 -21.38
C ALA A 9 12.02 1.62 -21.23
N GLN A 10 13.00 0.74 -21.45
CA GLN A 10 14.43 1.03 -21.35
C GLN A 10 14.99 1.89 -22.52
N GLU A 11 14.24 2.09 -23.61
CA GLU A 11 14.65 2.96 -24.72
C GLU A 11 14.66 4.45 -24.33
N ASP A 12 13.77 4.85 -23.41
CA ASP A 12 13.74 6.18 -22.80
C ASP A 12 14.20 6.07 -21.34
N GLN A 13 15.43 6.52 -21.06
CA GLN A 13 16.04 6.43 -19.73
C GLN A 13 15.24 7.18 -18.65
N ASP A 14 14.58 8.28 -19.00
CA ASP A 14 13.81 9.05 -18.03
C ASP A 14 12.47 8.36 -17.74
N TYR A 15 11.79 7.84 -18.76
CA TYR A 15 10.61 6.98 -18.57
C TYR A 15 10.94 5.76 -17.70
N HIS A 16 12.04 5.05 -18.02
CA HIS A 16 12.50 3.87 -17.30
C HIS A 16 12.72 4.16 -15.81
N ARG A 17 13.42 5.25 -15.50
CA ARG A 17 13.68 5.67 -14.11
C ARG A 17 12.40 5.99 -13.36
N VAL A 18 11.49 6.75 -13.97
CA VAL A 18 10.20 7.12 -13.38
C VAL A 18 9.35 5.88 -13.10
N LEU A 19 9.31 4.94 -14.05
CA LEU A 19 8.58 3.69 -13.91
C LEU A 19 9.15 2.82 -12.77
N CYS A 20 10.48 2.65 -12.70
CA CYS A 20 11.11 1.85 -11.65
C CYS A 20 10.84 2.46 -10.26
N GLU A 21 11.00 3.77 -10.10
CA GLU A 21 10.73 4.44 -8.82
C GLU A 21 9.28 4.22 -8.37
N PHE A 22 8.32 4.31 -9.29
CA PHE A 22 6.92 4.06 -8.98
C PHE A 22 6.64 2.59 -8.65
N LEU A 23 7.23 1.64 -9.38
CA LEU A 23 7.10 0.22 -9.07
C LEU A 23 7.69 -0.12 -7.70
N PHE A 24 8.77 0.53 -7.27
CA PHE A 24 9.29 0.37 -5.89
C PHE A 24 8.28 0.86 -4.85
N GLN A 25 7.61 2.00 -5.10
CA GLN A 25 6.57 2.51 -4.20
C GLN A 25 5.41 1.52 -4.06
N LEU A 26 4.95 0.95 -5.18
CA LEU A 26 3.90 -0.08 -5.19
C LEU A 26 4.37 -1.33 -4.45
N ALA A 27 5.50 -1.92 -4.84
CA ALA A 27 6.00 -3.16 -4.25
C ALA A 27 6.27 -3.05 -2.74
N ASP A 28 6.82 -1.92 -2.29
CA ASP A 28 7.11 -1.72 -0.87
C ASP A 28 5.84 -1.47 -0.05
N ASP A 29 4.81 -0.81 -0.60
CA ASP A 29 3.54 -0.65 0.09
C ASP A 29 2.91 -2.01 0.40
N GLU A 30 2.74 -2.82 -0.64
CA GLU A 30 2.12 -4.15 -0.59
C GLU A 30 2.92 -5.11 0.31
N LEU A 31 4.26 -5.16 0.17
CA LEU A 31 5.10 -6.02 1.01
C LEU A 31 5.01 -5.64 2.49
N THR A 32 5.01 -4.33 2.77
CA THR A 32 5.00 -3.84 4.15
C THR A 32 3.65 -4.09 4.81
N LEU A 33 2.54 -3.80 4.11
CA LEU A 33 1.20 -4.02 4.63
C LEU A 33 0.92 -5.52 4.77
N GLY A 34 1.22 -6.33 3.75
CA GLY A 34 1.06 -7.78 3.82
C GLY A 34 1.86 -8.42 4.95
N HIS A 35 3.08 -7.94 5.25
CA HIS A 35 3.82 -8.40 6.42
C HIS A 35 3.12 -8.03 7.72
N ARG A 36 2.64 -6.79 7.86
CA ARG A 36 1.86 -6.38 9.03
C ARG A 36 0.61 -7.23 9.19
N ASP A 37 -0.03 -7.63 8.11
CA ASP A 37 -1.25 -8.45 8.19
C ASP A 37 -0.97 -9.87 8.61
N SER A 38 0.16 -10.42 8.21
CA SER A 38 0.61 -11.73 8.66
C SER A 38 0.80 -11.80 10.20
N GLU A 39 1.09 -10.67 10.86
CA GLU A 39 1.21 -10.59 12.32
C GLU A 39 -0.12 -10.84 13.05
N TRP A 40 -1.27 -10.77 12.36
CA TRP A 40 -2.57 -11.08 12.94
C TRP A 40 -2.89 -12.58 12.96
N LEU A 41 -2.11 -13.44 12.30
CA LEU A 41 -2.38 -14.88 12.21
C LEU A 41 -2.47 -15.52 13.61
N GLY A 42 -3.69 -15.94 13.98
CA GLY A 42 -3.99 -16.57 15.26
C GLY A 42 -4.18 -15.59 16.41
N LEU A 43 -4.25 -14.28 16.11
CA LEU A 43 -4.42 -13.18 17.07
C LEU A 43 -5.65 -12.32 16.77
N SER A 44 -6.35 -12.55 15.66
CA SER A 44 -7.56 -11.79 15.33
C SER A 44 -8.68 -12.06 16.35
N PRO A 45 -9.68 -11.15 16.48
CA PRO A 45 -10.75 -11.31 17.46
C PRO A 45 -11.65 -12.53 17.25
N ASP A 46 -11.74 -13.01 16.00
CA ASP A 46 -12.51 -14.18 15.59
C ASP A 46 -11.79 -14.95 14.48
N ILE A 47 -12.19 -16.22 14.27
CA ILE A 47 -11.56 -17.13 13.31
C ILE A 47 -11.74 -16.61 11.87
N GLU A 48 -12.89 -16.01 11.59
CA GLU A 48 -13.18 -15.39 10.30
C GLU A 48 -12.23 -14.22 10.00
N GLY A 49 -11.90 -13.41 11.01
CA GLY A 49 -10.89 -12.37 10.94
C GLY A 49 -9.50 -12.95 10.66
N ASP A 50 -9.11 -14.02 11.35
CA ASP A 50 -7.81 -14.68 11.12
C ASP A 50 -7.69 -15.20 9.67
N VAL A 51 -8.74 -15.87 9.18
CA VAL A 51 -8.77 -16.38 7.80
C VAL A 51 -8.72 -15.23 6.79
N ALA A 52 -9.47 -14.15 7.05
CA ALA A 52 -9.48 -12.99 6.17
C ALA A 52 -8.12 -12.28 6.12
N PHE A 53 -7.53 -11.94 7.26
CA PHE A 53 -6.20 -11.32 7.32
C PHE A 53 -5.11 -12.20 6.73
N SER A 54 -5.19 -13.52 6.91
CA SER A 54 -4.26 -14.45 6.25
C SER A 54 -4.38 -14.43 4.73
N SER A 55 -5.61 -14.36 4.21
CA SER A 55 -5.86 -14.25 2.76
C SER A 55 -5.37 -12.92 2.20
N ILE A 56 -5.66 -11.82 2.90
CA ILE A 56 -5.22 -10.47 2.52
C ILE A 56 -3.70 -10.39 2.51
N ALA A 57 -3.04 -10.85 3.59
CA ALA A 57 -1.57 -10.90 3.68
C ALA A 57 -0.94 -11.68 2.51
N GLN A 58 -1.55 -12.80 2.12
CA GLN A 58 -1.08 -13.59 0.99
C GLN A 58 -1.23 -12.84 -0.34
N ASP A 59 -2.36 -12.18 -0.57
CA ASP A 59 -2.63 -11.43 -1.79
C ASP A 59 -1.68 -10.22 -1.91
N GLU A 60 -1.53 -9.42 -0.84
CA GLU A 60 -0.61 -8.27 -0.75
C GLU A 60 0.85 -8.69 -1.04
N VAL A 61 1.34 -9.77 -0.42
CA VAL A 61 2.68 -10.29 -0.73
C VAL A 61 2.77 -10.76 -2.18
N GLY A 62 1.71 -11.34 -2.73
CA GLY A 62 1.62 -11.72 -4.14
C GLY A 62 1.66 -10.51 -5.08
N HIS A 63 1.03 -9.40 -4.71
CA HIS A 63 1.09 -8.13 -5.45
C HIS A 63 2.48 -7.53 -5.41
N ALA A 64 3.13 -7.54 -4.24
CA ALA A 64 4.53 -7.13 -4.10
C ALA A 64 5.46 -7.92 -5.02
N VAL A 65 5.33 -9.26 -5.05
CA VAL A 65 6.10 -10.14 -5.94
C VAL A 65 5.87 -9.75 -7.41
N PHE A 66 4.63 -9.52 -7.83
CA PHE A 66 4.34 -9.07 -9.18
C PHE A 66 5.08 -7.77 -9.55
N TYR A 67 5.10 -6.79 -8.65
CA TYR A 67 5.81 -5.53 -8.90
C TYR A 67 7.34 -5.72 -8.90
N PHE A 68 7.88 -6.58 -8.04
CA PHE A 68 9.30 -6.92 -8.04
C PHE A 68 9.73 -7.68 -9.30
N ASP A 69 8.87 -8.55 -9.84
CA ASP A 69 9.13 -9.22 -11.12
C ASP A 69 9.22 -8.20 -12.27
N LEU A 70 8.31 -7.21 -12.31
CA LEU A 70 8.39 -6.12 -13.29
C LEU A 70 9.69 -5.31 -13.15
N LEU A 71 10.10 -5.00 -11.92
CA LEU A 71 11.37 -4.33 -11.64
C LEU A 71 12.56 -5.17 -12.14
N HIS A 72 12.53 -6.48 -11.91
CA HIS A 72 13.57 -7.39 -12.37
C HIS A 72 13.66 -7.43 -13.90
N GLU A 73 12.54 -7.49 -14.61
CA GLU A 73 12.49 -7.39 -16.07
C GLU A 73 13.05 -6.06 -16.58
N LEU A 74 12.88 -4.98 -15.81
CA LEU A 74 13.42 -3.65 -16.09
C LEU A 74 14.91 -3.51 -15.74
N GLY A 75 15.56 -4.56 -15.24
CA GLY A 75 17.00 -4.62 -14.99
C GLY A 75 17.41 -4.48 -13.53
N GLU A 76 16.46 -4.45 -12.60
CA GLU A 76 16.74 -4.50 -11.17
C GLU A 76 17.15 -5.91 -10.71
N LYS A 77 17.57 -6.00 -9.45
CA LYS A 77 17.90 -7.28 -8.81
C LYS A 77 16.70 -8.23 -8.81
N ASN A 78 16.94 -9.51 -8.52
CA ASN A 78 15.84 -10.47 -8.43
C ASN A 78 14.87 -10.13 -7.27
N PRO A 79 13.62 -10.60 -7.32
CA PRO A 79 12.59 -10.26 -6.34
C PRO A 79 12.99 -10.47 -4.88
N ASP A 80 13.65 -11.59 -4.55
CA ASP A 80 14.08 -11.87 -3.16
C ASP A 80 15.11 -10.84 -2.68
N GLN A 81 16.07 -10.47 -3.54
CA GLN A 81 17.04 -9.43 -3.22
C GLN A 81 16.36 -8.07 -3.03
N LEU A 82 15.35 -7.74 -3.85
CA LEU A 82 14.59 -6.51 -3.71
C LEU A 82 13.74 -6.51 -2.43
N ALA A 83 13.16 -7.64 -2.05
CA ALA A 83 12.33 -7.76 -0.86
C ALA A 83 13.15 -7.78 0.44
N PHE A 84 14.25 -8.52 0.49
CA PHE A 84 14.93 -8.86 1.75
C PHE A 84 16.33 -8.26 1.94
N ALA A 85 17.00 -7.84 0.87
CA ALA A 85 18.36 -7.30 0.96
C ALA A 85 18.44 -5.76 0.94
N ARG A 86 17.37 -5.06 0.56
CA ARG A 86 17.37 -3.59 0.50
C ARG A 86 17.37 -2.96 1.90
N PRO A 87 18.28 -2.00 2.18
CA PRO A 87 18.33 -1.27 3.44
C PRO A 87 17.16 -0.30 3.59
N LEU A 88 16.97 0.21 4.81
CA LEU A 88 15.90 1.16 5.16
C LEU A 88 15.81 2.36 4.21
N THR A 89 16.94 2.95 3.82
CA THR A 89 16.99 4.15 2.95
C THR A 89 16.56 3.90 1.51
N GLU A 90 16.52 2.63 1.09
CA GLU A 90 16.06 2.22 -0.25
C GLU A 90 14.58 1.82 -0.26
N ARG A 91 13.91 1.83 0.89
CA ARG A 91 12.47 1.59 0.97
C ARG A 91 11.68 2.80 0.51
N ARG A 92 10.51 2.51 -0.04
CA ARG A 92 9.62 3.49 -0.64
C ARG A 92 8.18 3.36 -0.17
N ASN A 93 7.88 2.52 0.81
CA ASN A 93 6.51 2.40 1.35
C ASN A 93 6.04 3.71 1.99
N ALA A 94 4.74 3.93 2.00
CA ALA A 94 4.17 4.99 2.82
C ALA A 94 4.38 4.70 4.32
N THR A 95 4.65 5.75 5.09
CA THR A 95 4.98 5.68 6.53
C THR A 95 3.82 5.19 7.40
N LEU A 96 2.60 5.25 6.89
CA LEU A 96 1.42 4.68 7.55
C LEU A 96 1.45 3.13 7.57
N LEU A 97 1.97 2.51 6.51
CA LEU A 97 1.88 1.06 6.31
C LEU A 97 2.86 0.28 7.19
N GLU A 98 3.98 0.90 7.54
CA GLU A 98 4.99 0.32 8.42
C GLU A 98 4.62 0.32 9.90
N ARG A 99 3.55 1.00 10.32
CA ARG A 99 3.16 1.11 11.74
C ARG A 99 2.81 -0.24 12.33
N GLU A 100 3.15 -0.47 13.60
CA GLU A 100 2.75 -1.69 14.31
C GLU A 100 1.22 -1.77 14.41
N ASN A 101 0.67 -2.99 14.40
CA ASN A 101 -0.79 -3.20 14.36
C ASN A 101 -1.52 -2.69 15.60
N GLY A 102 -0.98 -2.96 16.79
CA GLY A 102 -1.57 -2.56 18.06
C GLY A 102 -3.02 -3.06 18.24
N ASP A 103 -3.97 -2.14 18.26
CA ASP A 103 -5.40 -2.46 18.36
C ASP A 103 -5.95 -2.97 17.02
N PHE A 104 -6.80 -3.98 17.05
CA PHE A 104 -7.52 -4.45 15.86
C PHE A 104 -8.30 -3.33 15.16
N ALA A 105 -8.90 -2.40 15.92
CA ALA A 105 -9.57 -1.24 15.35
C ALA A 105 -8.62 -0.33 14.55
N TYR A 106 -7.35 -0.23 14.97
CA TYR A 106 -6.32 0.49 14.22
C TYR A 106 -6.03 -0.18 12.89
N SER A 107 -5.86 -1.50 12.91
CA SER A 107 -5.61 -2.28 11.69
C SER A 107 -6.77 -2.18 10.69
N ILE A 108 -8.03 -2.31 11.15
CA ILE A 108 -9.22 -2.12 10.30
C ILE A 108 -9.27 -0.73 9.66
N VAL A 109 -8.99 0.33 10.43
CA VAL A 109 -9.02 1.70 9.90
C VAL A 109 -7.86 1.93 8.94
N ARG A 110 -6.65 1.47 9.26
CA ARG A 110 -5.47 1.58 8.37
C ARG A 110 -5.75 0.94 7.02
N HIS A 111 -6.21 -0.31 7.06
CA HIS A 111 -6.62 -1.07 5.88
C HIS A 111 -7.67 -0.35 5.07
N TYR A 112 -8.84 -0.06 5.65
CA TYR A 112 -9.92 0.59 4.93
C TYR A 112 -9.47 1.89 4.23
N LEU A 113 -8.65 2.71 4.89
CA LEU A 113 -8.13 3.94 4.31
C LEU A 113 -7.13 3.67 3.17
N TYR A 114 -6.28 2.65 3.31
CA TYR A 114 -5.37 2.20 2.27
C TYR A 114 -6.10 1.57 1.09
N ASP A 115 -7.01 0.61 1.29
CA ASP A 115 -7.72 -0.10 0.20
C ASP A 115 -8.53 0.88 -0.67
N VAL A 116 -9.08 1.95 -0.08
CA VAL A 116 -9.77 2.99 -0.87
C VAL A 116 -8.76 3.81 -1.68
N PHE A 117 -7.58 4.09 -1.12
CA PHE A 117 -6.50 4.76 -1.83
C PHE A 117 -5.99 3.88 -2.97
N ASP A 118 -5.70 2.62 -2.69
CA ASP A 118 -5.16 1.72 -3.68
C ASP A 118 -6.18 1.36 -4.75
N SER A 119 -7.46 1.19 -4.40
CA SER A 119 -8.54 1.08 -5.41
C SER A 119 -8.56 2.27 -6.37
N CYS A 120 -8.39 3.51 -5.89
CA CYS A 120 -8.31 4.69 -6.77
C CYS A 120 -7.02 4.69 -7.60
N ARG A 121 -5.91 4.26 -7.01
CA ARG A 121 -4.59 4.17 -7.66
C ARG A 121 -4.60 3.13 -8.77
N LEU A 122 -5.09 1.93 -8.49
CA LEU A 122 -5.23 0.83 -9.46
C LEU A 122 -6.15 1.20 -10.61
N GLU A 123 -7.31 1.84 -10.35
CA GLU A 123 -8.17 2.37 -11.43
C GLU A 123 -7.40 3.30 -12.37
N ALA A 124 -6.52 4.14 -11.82
CA ALA A 124 -5.70 5.03 -12.62
C ALA A 124 -4.58 4.27 -13.38
N ILE A 125 -4.01 3.22 -12.78
CA ILE A 125 -2.97 2.35 -13.35
C ILE A 125 -3.54 1.44 -14.45
N GLU A 126 -4.80 1.03 -14.42
CA GLU A 126 -5.42 0.23 -15.49
C GLU A 126 -5.33 0.92 -16.87
N GLN A 127 -5.14 2.24 -16.88
CA GLN A 127 -4.95 3.06 -18.09
C GLN A 127 -3.47 3.39 -18.37
N SER A 128 -2.54 2.73 -17.69
CA SER A 128 -1.10 3.00 -17.78
C SER A 128 -0.58 2.83 -19.22
N SER A 129 0.38 3.68 -19.58
CA SER A 129 1.19 3.54 -20.77
C SER A 129 1.99 2.24 -20.75
N TYR A 130 2.46 1.79 -19.58
CA TYR A 130 3.17 0.52 -19.42
C TYR A 130 2.18 -0.65 -19.37
N GLN A 131 2.11 -1.40 -20.47
CA GLN A 131 1.09 -2.45 -20.63
C GLN A 131 1.18 -3.59 -19.60
N PRO A 132 2.37 -4.08 -19.19
CA PRO A 132 2.45 -5.11 -18.15
C PRO A 132 1.83 -4.67 -16.83
N LEU A 133 2.11 -3.43 -16.40
CA LEU A 133 1.52 -2.86 -15.19
C LEU A 133 0.01 -2.64 -15.32
N ALA A 134 -0.46 -2.11 -16.46
CA ALA A 134 -1.89 -1.93 -16.71
C ALA A 134 -2.67 -3.27 -16.63
N GLN A 135 -2.11 -4.35 -17.19
CA GLN A 135 -2.72 -5.68 -17.16
C GLN A 135 -2.73 -6.27 -15.75
N GLY A 136 -1.62 -6.13 -15.02
CA GLY A 136 -1.54 -6.55 -13.62
C GLY A 136 -2.57 -5.87 -12.73
N ALA A 137 -2.74 -4.55 -12.89
CA ALA A 137 -3.71 -3.77 -12.12
C ALA A 137 -5.15 -4.27 -12.27
N ILE A 138 -5.54 -4.78 -13.46
CA ILE A 138 -6.88 -5.37 -13.66
C ILE A 138 -7.09 -6.61 -12.79
N LYS A 139 -6.03 -7.43 -12.63
CA LYS A 139 -6.08 -8.63 -11.77
C LYS A 139 -6.11 -8.22 -10.31
N ILE A 140 -5.13 -7.42 -9.88
CA ILE A 140 -4.96 -6.95 -8.49
C ILE A 140 -6.23 -6.27 -8.00
N ARG A 141 -6.84 -5.38 -8.80
CA ARG A 141 -8.08 -4.68 -8.41
C ARG A 141 -9.25 -5.62 -8.07
N ARG A 142 -9.29 -6.84 -8.62
CA ARG A 142 -10.33 -7.82 -8.28
C ARG A 142 -10.12 -8.42 -6.90
N GLU A 143 -8.88 -8.61 -6.48
CA GLU A 143 -8.49 -9.10 -5.15
C GLU A 143 -8.72 -7.97 -4.13
N GLU A 144 -8.23 -6.76 -4.40
CA GLU A 144 -8.43 -5.53 -3.61
C GLU A 144 -9.90 -5.16 -3.36
N TYR A 145 -10.78 -5.47 -4.32
CA TYR A 145 -12.21 -5.28 -4.12
C TYR A 145 -12.74 -6.03 -2.89
N TYR A 146 -12.24 -7.24 -2.64
CA TYR A 146 -12.65 -8.05 -1.49
C TYR A 146 -12.01 -7.56 -0.19
N HIS A 147 -10.78 -7.07 -0.22
CA HIS A 147 -10.12 -6.43 0.93
C HIS A 147 -10.99 -5.27 1.42
N ARG A 148 -11.28 -4.33 0.52
CA ARG A 148 -12.11 -3.15 0.80
C ARG A 148 -13.52 -3.52 1.28
N LEU A 149 -14.13 -4.56 0.69
CA LEU A 149 -15.44 -5.05 1.12
C LEU A 149 -15.40 -5.57 2.56
N HIS A 150 -14.40 -6.36 2.89
CA HIS A 150 -14.21 -6.93 4.22
C HIS A 150 -13.99 -5.83 5.27
N MET A 151 -13.09 -4.88 4.98
CA MET A 151 -12.75 -3.79 5.88
C MET A 151 -13.92 -2.82 6.08
N SER A 152 -14.66 -2.52 5.01
CA SER A 152 -15.89 -1.74 5.08
C SER A 152 -16.97 -2.43 5.93
N ALA A 153 -17.11 -3.76 5.84
CA ALA A 153 -18.05 -4.51 6.68
C ALA A 153 -17.69 -4.41 8.16
N TYR A 154 -16.41 -4.56 8.51
CA TYR A 154 -15.91 -4.37 9.88
C TYR A 154 -16.15 -2.95 10.38
N LEU A 155 -15.77 -1.94 9.59
CA LEU A 155 -15.92 -0.54 9.93
C LEU A 155 -17.39 -0.16 10.21
N ASN A 156 -18.32 -0.62 9.36
CA ASN A 156 -19.76 -0.42 9.57
C ASN A 156 -20.27 -1.15 10.81
N ARG A 157 -19.92 -2.44 10.98
CA ARG A 157 -20.35 -3.28 12.11
C ARG A 157 -19.91 -2.66 13.45
N LEU A 158 -18.62 -2.33 13.57
CA LEU A 158 -18.04 -1.79 14.79
C LEU A 158 -18.48 -0.34 15.05
N GLY A 159 -18.61 0.47 14.00
CA GLY A 159 -19.07 1.86 14.12
C GLY A 159 -20.54 1.96 14.58
N GLN A 160 -21.42 1.12 14.00
CA GLN A 160 -22.84 1.11 14.33
C GLN A 160 -23.17 0.39 15.63
N ALA A 161 -22.33 -0.54 16.10
CA ALA A 161 -22.48 -1.19 17.39
C ALA A 161 -22.41 -0.19 18.57
N GLY A 162 -21.74 0.96 18.39
CA GLY A 162 -21.57 1.97 19.42
C GLY A 162 -20.61 1.54 20.55
N GLY A 163 -20.72 2.19 21.70
CA GLY A 163 -19.95 1.81 22.90
C GLY A 163 -18.43 1.86 22.71
N GLU A 164 -17.74 0.83 23.22
CA GLU A 164 -16.27 0.75 23.16
C GLU A 164 -15.75 0.54 21.73
N ALA A 165 -16.40 -0.31 20.93
CA ALA A 165 -15.99 -0.61 19.56
C ALA A 165 -15.89 0.67 18.70
N LYS A 166 -16.92 1.52 18.76
CA LYS A 166 -16.93 2.81 18.07
C LYS A 166 -15.82 3.74 18.58
N LYS A 167 -15.62 3.83 19.89
CA LYS A 167 -14.57 4.69 20.48
C LYS A 167 -13.17 4.26 20.04
N ARG A 168 -12.92 2.96 19.91
CA ARG A 168 -11.65 2.42 19.40
C ARG A 168 -11.43 2.79 17.93
N LEU A 169 -12.46 2.71 17.08
CA LEU A 169 -12.38 3.18 15.70
C LEU A 169 -12.14 4.69 15.60
N GLU A 170 -12.84 5.50 16.39
CA GLU A 170 -12.65 6.96 16.43
C GLU A 170 -11.21 7.31 16.87
N LYS A 171 -10.68 6.61 17.87
CA LYS A 171 -9.29 6.76 18.29
C LYS A 171 -8.32 6.37 17.17
N ALA A 172 -8.53 5.22 16.53
CA ALA A 172 -7.70 4.78 15.42
C ALA A 172 -7.69 5.78 14.26
N ILE A 173 -8.86 6.31 13.89
CA ILE A 173 -8.98 7.37 12.88
C ILE A 173 -8.17 8.60 13.29
N HIS A 174 -8.32 9.06 14.53
CA HIS A 174 -7.58 10.21 15.05
C HIS A 174 -6.07 9.99 15.00
N ASP A 175 -5.60 8.79 15.34
CA ASP A 175 -4.17 8.48 15.40
C ASP A 175 -3.55 8.30 14.01
N ILE A 176 -4.30 7.74 13.06
CA ILE A 176 -3.86 7.53 11.67
C ILE A 176 -3.89 8.84 10.88
N TRP A 177 -4.87 9.71 11.15
CA TRP A 177 -5.13 10.90 10.34
C TRP A 177 -3.86 11.71 10.02
N PRO A 178 -2.98 12.05 10.99
CA PRO A 178 -1.78 12.84 10.73
C PRO A 178 -0.83 12.26 9.67
N GLU A 179 -0.89 10.96 9.38
CA GLU A 179 0.01 10.26 8.44
C GLU A 179 -0.63 10.01 7.07
N ILE A 180 -1.95 10.21 6.92
CA ILE A 180 -2.67 9.85 5.68
C ILE A 180 -2.17 10.61 4.45
N GLY A 181 -1.67 11.84 4.65
CA GLY A 181 -1.10 12.65 3.58
C GLY A 181 0.09 11.98 2.89
N GLY A 182 0.82 11.12 3.61
CA GLY A 182 1.97 10.39 3.06
C GLY A 182 1.61 9.39 1.96
N LEU A 183 0.38 8.89 1.90
CA LEU A 183 -0.09 8.04 0.78
C LEU A 183 -0.10 8.80 -0.55
N PHE A 184 -0.30 10.12 -0.49
CA PHE A 184 -0.44 11.02 -1.63
C PHE A 184 0.85 11.78 -1.92
N CYS A 185 1.97 11.39 -1.31
CA CYS A 185 3.29 11.82 -1.76
C CYS A 185 3.80 10.76 -2.73
N TRP A 186 4.01 11.10 -4.01
CA TRP A 186 4.54 10.15 -5.02
C TRP A 186 5.99 10.48 -5.41
N GLY A 187 6.71 11.20 -4.55
CA GLY A 187 8.12 11.50 -4.71
C GLY A 187 8.42 12.57 -5.77
N GLU A 188 9.69 12.64 -6.19
CA GLU A 188 10.19 13.67 -7.12
C GLU A 188 9.61 13.56 -8.54
N TYR A 189 9.06 12.39 -8.92
CA TYR A 189 8.57 12.10 -10.27
C TYR A 189 7.06 12.17 -10.45
N GLU A 190 6.31 12.67 -9.46
CA GLU A 190 4.85 12.74 -9.49
C GLU A 190 4.29 13.30 -10.81
N ASN A 191 4.78 14.46 -11.26
CA ASN A 191 4.33 15.06 -12.51
C ASN A 191 4.69 14.20 -13.73
N LYS A 192 5.87 13.58 -13.73
CA LYS A 192 6.32 12.73 -14.83
C LYS A 192 5.49 11.46 -14.95
N LEU A 193 5.01 10.89 -13.84
CA LEU A 193 4.11 9.73 -13.87
C LEU A 193 2.88 10.03 -14.73
N PHE A 194 2.31 11.23 -14.57
CA PHE A 194 1.15 11.67 -15.34
C PHE A 194 1.54 12.03 -16.79
N GLU A 195 2.64 12.77 -17.00
CA GLU A 195 3.11 13.16 -18.35
C GLU A 195 3.42 11.95 -19.23
N TYR A 196 4.04 10.91 -18.65
CA TYR A 196 4.31 9.65 -19.32
C TYR A 196 3.10 8.72 -19.42
N GLY A 197 1.98 9.11 -18.81
CA GLY A 197 0.76 8.30 -18.74
C GLY A 197 0.95 6.99 -17.99
N ILE A 198 1.95 6.87 -17.11
CA ILE A 198 2.11 5.70 -16.24
C ILE A 198 0.93 5.61 -15.27
N ILE A 199 0.44 6.77 -14.83
CA ILE A 199 -0.82 6.95 -14.11
C ILE A 199 -1.71 7.95 -14.86
N SER A 200 -3.01 7.66 -14.94
CA SER A 200 -3.92 8.42 -15.82
C SER A 200 -4.56 9.65 -15.18
N ILE A 201 -4.39 9.85 -13.88
CA ILE A 201 -4.93 11.00 -13.15
C ILE A 201 -3.85 11.62 -12.26
N SER A 202 -4.02 12.90 -11.95
CA SER A 202 -3.13 13.59 -10.99
C SER A 202 -3.35 13.10 -9.56
N VAL A 203 -2.34 13.26 -8.70
CA VAL A 203 -2.45 13.01 -7.25
C VAL A 203 -3.60 13.79 -6.62
N LYS A 204 -3.78 15.05 -7.02
CA LYS A 204 -4.87 15.89 -6.55
C LYS A 204 -6.24 15.28 -6.87
N GLU A 205 -6.43 14.83 -8.11
CA GLU A 205 -7.69 14.21 -8.51
C GLU A 205 -7.93 12.88 -7.76
N LEU A 206 -6.88 12.07 -7.60
CA LEU A 206 -6.94 10.83 -6.82
C LEU A 206 -7.32 11.11 -5.35
N GLN A 207 -6.74 12.15 -4.75
CA GLN A 207 -7.07 12.61 -3.40
C GLN A 207 -8.54 13.05 -3.29
N GLU A 208 -9.06 13.82 -4.25
CA GLU A 208 -10.45 14.25 -4.27
C GLU A 208 -11.41 13.05 -4.35
N ARG A 209 -11.12 12.07 -5.21
CA ARG A 209 -11.89 10.81 -5.32
C ARG A 209 -11.86 10.02 -4.02
N TRP A 210 -10.69 9.88 -3.41
CA TRP A 210 -10.51 9.18 -2.15
C TRP A 210 -11.31 9.84 -1.01
N ILE A 211 -11.19 11.16 -0.86
CA ILE A 211 -11.91 11.93 0.17
C ILE A 211 -13.41 11.69 0.06
N MET A 212 -13.97 11.73 -1.16
CA MET A 212 -15.41 11.50 -1.37
C MET A 212 -15.84 10.10 -0.90
N GLN A 213 -15.07 9.06 -1.23
CA GLN A 213 -15.38 7.68 -0.87
C GLN A 213 -15.25 7.42 0.64
N VAL A 214 -14.13 7.84 1.24
CA VAL A 214 -13.87 7.64 2.67
C VAL A 214 -14.88 8.43 3.50
N LYS A 215 -15.11 9.71 3.19
CA LYS A 215 -16.08 10.53 3.92
C LYS A 215 -17.48 9.93 3.89
N SER A 216 -17.93 9.45 2.73
CA SER A 216 -19.23 8.78 2.59
C SER A 216 -19.33 7.54 3.50
N THR A 217 -18.28 6.73 3.54
CA THR A 217 -18.29 5.47 4.31
C THR A 217 -18.16 5.70 5.81
N LEU A 218 -17.27 6.61 6.26
CA LEU A 218 -17.17 6.97 7.67
C LEU A 218 -18.51 7.47 8.21
N LEU A 219 -19.19 8.35 7.47
CA LEU A 219 -20.50 8.87 7.88
C LEU A 219 -21.57 7.76 7.95
N LYS A 220 -21.59 6.81 7.01
CA LYS A 220 -22.50 5.65 7.04
C LYS A 220 -22.23 4.70 8.21
N ALA A 221 -20.97 4.57 8.61
CA ALA A 221 -20.56 3.82 9.79
C ALA A 221 -20.81 4.59 11.11
N GLY A 222 -21.29 5.84 11.04
CA GLY A 222 -21.51 6.70 12.20
C GLY A 222 -20.22 7.27 12.79
N LEU A 223 -19.11 7.26 12.06
CA LEU A 223 -17.80 7.77 12.47
C LEU A 223 -17.60 9.21 11.96
N PRO A 224 -16.92 10.08 12.72
CA PRO A 224 -16.69 11.46 12.34
C PRO A 224 -15.65 11.57 11.23
N TRP A 225 -15.82 12.57 10.35
CA TRP A 225 -14.75 13.01 9.46
C TRP A 225 -13.69 13.77 10.29
N PRO A 226 -12.38 13.47 10.19
CA PRO A 226 -11.39 14.01 11.14
C PRO A 226 -11.04 15.49 10.95
N GLY A 227 -11.51 16.11 9.85
CA GLY A 227 -11.37 17.55 9.60
C GLY A 227 -10.43 17.85 8.45
N ASP A 228 -9.56 18.84 8.65
CA ASP A 228 -8.69 19.37 7.61
C ASP A 228 -7.65 18.34 7.14
N TRP A 229 -7.20 18.53 5.90
CA TRP A 229 -6.15 17.70 5.33
C TRP A 229 -4.83 17.89 6.11
N PRO A 230 -4.18 16.81 6.55
CA PRO A 230 -3.00 16.90 7.39
C PRO A 230 -1.76 17.29 6.59
N LYS A 231 -0.82 17.96 7.25
CA LYS A 231 0.51 18.24 6.70
C LYS A 231 1.40 17.02 6.84
N VAL A 232 2.10 16.67 5.77
CA VAL A 232 3.06 15.57 5.76
C VAL A 232 4.29 15.96 6.57
N LYS A 233 4.59 15.16 7.60
CA LYS A 233 5.75 15.35 8.49
C LYS A 233 6.94 14.47 8.12
N ARG A 234 6.68 13.35 7.46
CA ARG A 234 7.66 12.32 7.07
C ARG A 234 7.22 11.69 5.76
N ASP A 235 8.14 11.58 4.81
CA ASP A 235 7.86 11.09 3.46
C ASP A 235 8.62 9.78 3.17
N GLY A 236 7.94 8.66 3.32
CA GLY A 236 8.52 7.32 3.08
C GLY A 236 8.94 7.11 1.63
N ARG A 237 8.36 7.84 0.66
CA ARG A 237 8.81 7.79 -0.73
C ARG A 237 10.20 8.40 -0.93
N LYS A 238 10.71 9.15 0.05
CA LYS A 238 12.06 9.71 0.07
C LYS A 238 13.02 8.91 0.96
N GLY A 239 12.60 7.73 1.43
CA GLY A 239 13.37 6.92 2.37
C GLY A 239 13.34 7.45 3.81
N GLU A 240 12.42 8.38 4.13
CA GLU A 240 12.23 8.86 5.49
C GLU A 240 11.23 7.96 6.21
N HIS A 241 11.73 7.10 7.09
CA HIS A 241 10.90 6.10 7.78
C HIS A 241 10.94 6.25 9.30
N SER A 242 9.94 5.66 9.96
CA SER A 242 9.90 5.53 11.42
C SER A 242 10.79 4.38 11.89
N PRO A 243 11.08 4.29 13.19
CA PRO A 243 11.75 3.12 13.76
C PRO A 243 10.98 1.80 13.55
N ASP A 244 9.66 1.86 13.32
CA ASP A 244 8.80 0.69 13.18
C ASP A 244 9.17 -0.13 11.92
N LEU A 245 9.57 0.55 10.83
CA LEU A 245 10.03 -0.13 9.62
C LEU A 245 11.36 -0.87 9.84
N ALA A 246 12.30 -0.27 10.57
CA ALA A 246 13.57 -0.93 10.85
C ALA A 246 13.36 -2.24 11.64
N LYS A 247 12.43 -2.23 12.61
CA LYS A 247 12.04 -3.43 13.35
C LYS A 247 11.36 -4.46 12.44
N LEU A 248 10.42 -4.02 11.58
CA LEU A 248 9.75 -4.89 10.60
C LEU A 248 10.76 -5.58 9.69
N LEU A 249 11.67 -4.82 9.07
CA LEU A 249 12.67 -5.36 8.15
C LEU A 249 13.62 -6.34 8.86
N SER A 250 14.00 -6.07 10.11
CA SER A 250 14.83 -6.97 10.90
C SER A 250 14.17 -8.33 11.08
N THR A 251 12.86 -8.37 11.40
CA THR A 251 12.11 -9.63 11.53
C THR A 251 11.90 -10.29 10.17
N MET A 252 11.41 -9.53 9.18
CA MET A 252 11.04 -10.05 7.86
C MET A 252 12.24 -10.66 7.11
N SER A 253 13.44 -10.09 7.28
CA SER A 253 14.65 -10.54 6.59
C SER A 253 15.54 -11.46 7.42
N GLU A 254 15.19 -11.80 8.67
CA GLU A 254 16.06 -12.54 9.60
C GLU A 254 16.63 -13.83 8.99
N VAL A 255 15.76 -14.67 8.43
CA VAL A 255 16.16 -15.94 7.82
C VAL A 255 17.01 -15.71 6.58
N TYR A 256 16.63 -14.75 5.73
CA TYR A 256 17.38 -14.40 4.53
C TYR A 256 18.81 -13.94 4.87
N GLN A 257 18.96 -13.11 5.91
CA GLN A 257 20.25 -12.58 6.34
C GLN A 257 21.16 -13.65 6.97
N SER A 258 20.60 -14.77 7.44
CA SER A 258 21.38 -15.88 7.99
C SER A 258 22.23 -16.60 6.93
N ASP A 259 21.75 -16.68 5.69
CA ASP A 259 22.49 -17.18 4.53
C ASP A 259 21.91 -16.59 3.22
N PRO A 260 22.41 -15.42 2.77
CA PRO A 260 21.94 -14.78 1.53
C PRO A 260 22.24 -15.58 0.25
N SER A 261 23.05 -16.64 0.34
CA SER A 261 23.41 -17.50 -0.79
C SER A 261 22.57 -18.78 -0.88
N ALA A 262 21.79 -19.07 0.16
CA ALA A 262 20.90 -20.23 0.21
C ALA A 262 19.80 -20.16 -0.85
N ARG A 263 19.26 -21.34 -1.20
CA ARG A 263 18.07 -21.50 -2.05
C ARG A 263 16.97 -22.16 -1.22
N TRP A 264 15.79 -21.58 -1.24
CA TRP A 264 14.60 -22.01 -0.48
C TRP A 264 13.48 -22.44 -1.42
#